data_AF-A0A3D3PQH2-F1
#
_entry.id   AF-A0A3D3PQH2-F1
#
_cell.length_a   1.000
_cell.length_b   1.000
_cell.length_c   1.000
_cell.angle_alpha   90.00
_cell.angle_beta   90.00
_cell.angle_gamma   90.00
#
_symmetry.space_group_name_H-M   'P 1'
#
loop_
_entity.id
_entity.type
_entity.pdbx_description
1 polymer ?
#
loop_
_entity_poly.entity_id
_entity_poly.type
_entity_poly.pdbx_seq_one_letter_code
_entity_poly.pdbx_strand_id
1 'polypeptide(L)' 'ASDYFDQLYAMAEYLITSGHAYVDSQSADEMAANRGNFGEPGKNSRFRERP' A
#
# COMPACT_ATOMS: atom_id res chain seq x y z
N ALA A 1 -16.51 11.33 9.38
CA ALA A 1 -15.33 10.77 8.70
C ALA A 1 -15.12 11.43 7.35
N SER A 2 -16.18 11.60 6.55
CA SER A 2 -16.15 12.32 5.27
C SER A 2 -15.57 13.74 5.36
N ASP A 3 -15.80 14.45 6.47
CA ASP A 3 -15.34 15.84 6.66
C ASP A 3 -13.81 15.99 6.64
N TYR A 4 -13.07 14.88 6.72
CA TYR A 4 -11.61 14.85 6.73
C TYR A 4 -11.01 14.25 5.46
N PHE A 5 -11.79 13.96 4.42
CA PHE A 5 -11.25 13.34 3.20
C PHE A 5 -10.14 14.17 2.54
N ASP A 6 -10.27 15.50 2.53
CA ASP A 6 -9.23 16.38 1.97
C ASP A 6 -7.92 16.29 2.79
N GLN A 7 -8.03 16.21 4.12
CA GLN A 7 -6.87 16.06 5.00
C GLN A 7 -6.21 14.68 4.83
N LEU A 8 -7.02 13.62 4.72
CA LEU A 8 -6.52 12.26 4.50
C LEU A 8 -5.84 12.12 3.13
N TYR A 9 -6.36 12.81 2.10
CA TYR A 9 -5.74 12.85 0.79
C TYR A 9 -4.38 13.56 0.84
N ALA A 10 -4.29 14.73 1.46
CA ALA A 10 -3.02 15.44 1.61
C ALA A 10 -1.98 14.62 2.39
N MET A 11 -2.41 13.89 3.43
CA MET A 11 -1.52 12.96 4.15
C MET A 11 -1.08 11.79 3.26
N ALA A 12 -1.96 11.24 2.42
CA ALA A 12 -1.62 10.18 1.49
C ALA A 12 -0.58 10.65 0.45
N GLU A 13 -0.75 11.84 -0.13
CA GLU A 13 0.23 12.45 -1.03
C GLU A 13 1.59 12.67 -0.34
N TYR A 14 1.57 13.15 0.90
CA TYR A 14 2.81 13.31 1.69
C TYR A 14 3.53 11.97 1.88
N LEU A 15 2.81 10.91 2.25
CA LEU A 15 3.40 9.58 2.44
C LEU A 15 3.96 8.97 1.15
N ILE A 16 3.32 9.24 0.01
CA ILE A 16 3.82 8.80 -1.31
C ILE A 16 5.12 9.53 -1.64
N THR A 17 5.11 10.86 -1.53
CA THR A 17 6.29 11.69 -1.85
C THR A 17 7.46 11.46 -0.89
N SER A 18 7.20 11.05 0.36
CA SER A 18 8.23 10.67 1.33
C SER A 18 8.74 9.22 1.17
N GLY A 19 8.22 8.45 0.20
CA GLY A 19 8.61 7.06 -0.04
C GLY A 19 8.09 6.06 1.01
N HIS A 20 7.03 6.41 1.74
CA HIS A 20 6.42 5.56 2.77
C HIS A 20 5.12 4.89 2.32
N ALA A 21 4.58 5.28 1.16
CA ALA A 21 3.41 4.66 0.55
C ALA A 21 3.65 4.40 -0.94
N TYR A 22 2.96 3.41 -1.49
CA TYR A 22 2.99 3.06 -2.91
C TYR A 22 1.61 2.63 -3.39
N VAL A 23 1.38 2.72 -4.70
CA VAL A 23 0.14 2.23 -5.33
C VAL A 23 0.33 0.78 -5.74
N ASP A 24 -0.32 -0.13 -5.03
CA ASP A 24 -0.36 -1.54 -5.38
C ASP A 24 -1.41 -1.81 -6.47
N SER A 25 -1.04 -2.59 -7.47
CA SER A 25 -1.92 -2.96 -8.60
C SER A 25 -2.04 -4.47 -8.77
N GLN A 26 -1.79 -5.21 -7.69
CA GLN A 26 -2.06 -6.65 -7.61
C GLN A 26 -3.55 -6.93 -7.52
N SER A 27 -3.97 -8.13 -7.92
CA SER A 27 -5.31 -8.61 -7.60
C SER A 27 -5.46 -8.89 -6.11
N ALA A 28 -6.69 -8.93 -5.60
CA ALA A 28 -6.94 -9.24 -4.19
C ALA A 28 -6.37 -10.61 -3.78
N ASP A 29 -6.45 -11.61 -4.67
CA ASP A 29 -5.89 -12.96 -4.45
C ASP A 29 -4.36 -12.93 -4.39
N GLU A 30 -3.72 -12.18 -5.29
CA GLU A 30 -2.27 -11.99 -5.29
C GLU A 30 -1.78 -11.27 -4.01
N MET A 31 -2.51 -10.25 -3.54
CA MET A 31 -2.21 -9.54 -2.30
C MET A 31 -2.32 -10.47 -1.08
N ALA A 32 -3.38 -11.28 -1.02
CA ALA A 32 -3.58 -12.23 0.07
C ALA A 32 -2.48 -13.29 0.10
N ALA A 33 -2.08 -13.81 -1.07
CA ALA A 33 -0.98 -14.75 -1.19
C ALA A 33 0.37 -14.12 -0.78
N ASN A 34 0.62 -12.88 -1.20
CA ASN A 34 1.86 -12.17 -0.88
C ASN A 34 1.96 -11.73 0.59
N ARG A 35 0.84 -11.52 1.28
CA ARG A 35 0.85 -11.11 2.70
C ARG A 35 1.48 -12.17 3.62
N GLY A 36 1.50 -13.44 3.20
CA GLY A 36 1.95 -14.55 4.03
C GLY A 36 0.94 -14.91 5.12
N ASN A 37 1.40 -15.62 6.15
CA ASN A 37 0.57 -16.10 7.26
C ASN A 37 1.39 -16.20 8.56
N PHE A 38 0.84 -16.83 9.61
CA PHE A 38 1.52 -16.96 10.91
C PHE A 38 2.85 -17.75 10.86
N GLY A 39 3.09 -18.55 9.82
CA GLY A 39 4.31 -19.35 9.63
C GLY A 39 5.20 -18.91 8.46
N GLU A 40 4.69 -18.13 7.51
CA GLU A 40 5.42 -17.70 6.32
C GLU A 40 5.47 -16.18 6.20
N PRO A 41 6.67 -15.57 6.02
CA PRO A 41 6.81 -14.13 5.86
C PRO A 41 6.17 -13.66 4.55
N GLY A 42 5.60 -12.46 4.60
CA GLY A 42 5.09 -11.81 3.39
C GLY A 42 6.19 -11.46 2.39
N LYS A 43 5.82 -11.41 1.11
CA LYS A 43 6.68 -11.04 -0.02
C LYS A 43 6.27 -9.66 -0.53
N ASN A 44 7.25 -8.88 -0.97
CA ASN A 44 6.98 -7.57 -1.55
C ASN A 44 6.18 -7.68 -2.84
N SER A 45 5.22 -6.77 -3.02
CA SER A 45 4.56 -6.55 -4.31
C SER A 45 5.59 -6.14 -5.36
N ARG A 46 5.42 -6.60 -6.61
CA ARG A 46 6.19 -6.12 -7.78
C ARG A 46 6.03 -4.62 -8.02
N PHE A 47 4.99 -4.01 -7.46
CA PHE A 47 4.69 -2.59 -7.58
C PHE A 47 5.22 -1.75 -6.42
N ARG A 48 5.89 -2.38 -5.43
CA ARG A 48 6.38 -1.70 -4.22
C ARG A 48 7.46 -0.66 -4.52
N GLU A 49 8.25 -0.87 -5.58
CA GLU A 49 9.34 0.01 -6.01
C GLU A 49 8.94 0.86 -7.22
N ARG A 50 7.65 1.17 -7.36
CA ARG A 50 7.22 2.13 -8.38
C ARG A 50 7.93 3.48 -8.17
N PRO A 51 8.39 4.11 -9.27
CA PRO A 51 8.96 5.45 -9.21
C PRO A 51 7.92 6.50 -8.83
#